data_AF-A0A1B1YJF9-F1
#
_entry.id   AF-A0A1B1YJF9-F1
#
_cell.length_a   1.000
_cell.length_b   1.000
_cell.length_c   1.000
_cell.angle_alpha   90.00
_cell.angle_beta   90.00
_cell.angle_gamma   90.00
#
_symmetry.space_group_name_H-M   'P 1'
#
loop_
_entity.id
_entity.type
_entity.pdbx_description
1 polymer ?
#
loop_
_entity_poly.entity_id
_entity_poly.type
_entity_poly.pdbx_seq_one_letter_code
_entity_poly.pdbx_strand_id
1 'polypeptide(L)'
;MANGLEDSLQFYGFPEIDAKKISSTNMLERLHKEIRRRSKVVGIFPSMDSYIRLISCYLIEYAEDWETSKCYIRKEILQHILARRNAA
;
A
#
# COMPACT_ATOMS: atom_id res chain seq x y z
N MET A 1 -4.10 25.50 10.21
CA MET A 1 -4.95 24.62 9.38
C MET A 1 -4.52 24.70 7.91
N ALA A 2 -3.22 24.56 7.62
CA ALA A 2 -2.69 24.59 6.23
C ALA A 2 -1.67 23.47 5.96
N ASN A 3 -1.44 22.62 6.95
CA ASN A 3 -0.40 21.62 6.99
C ASN A 3 -1.04 20.27 6.61
N GLY A 4 -0.99 19.93 5.32
CA GLY A 4 -1.51 18.68 4.77
C GLY A 4 -2.48 18.83 3.59
N LEU A 5 -2.90 20.07 3.25
CA LEU A 5 -3.74 20.29 2.06
C LEU A 5 -2.95 19.94 0.78
N GLU A 6 -1.72 20.43 0.67
CA GLU A 6 -0.85 20.15 -0.48
C GLU A 6 -0.60 18.64 -0.65
N ASP A 7 -0.26 17.94 0.44
CA ASP A 7 -0.10 16.49 0.44
C ASP A 7 -1.38 15.77 0.02
N SER A 8 -2.53 16.21 0.52
CA SER A 8 -3.82 15.60 0.19
C SER A 8 -4.23 15.83 -1.27
N LEU A 9 -3.71 16.85 -1.93
CA LEU A 9 -4.02 17.15 -3.33
C LEU A 9 -3.00 16.56 -4.32
N GLN A 10 -1.88 16.00 -3.83
CA GLN A 10 -0.78 15.52 -4.67
C GLN A 10 -1.22 14.46 -5.69
N PHE A 11 -2.25 13.66 -5.37
CA PHE A 11 -2.76 12.63 -6.29
C PHE A 11 -3.37 13.21 -7.57
N TYR A 12 -3.80 14.47 -7.58
CA TYR A 12 -4.28 15.15 -8.80
C TYR A 12 -3.16 15.39 -9.83
N GLY A 13 -1.89 15.28 -9.43
CA GLY A 13 -0.74 15.36 -10.34
C GLY A 13 -0.59 14.18 -11.32
N PHE A 14 -1.45 13.16 -11.19
CA PHE A 14 -1.45 11.94 -12.01
C PHE A 14 -2.79 11.75 -12.74
N PRO A 15 -3.12 12.61 -13.72
CA PRO A 15 -4.41 12.54 -14.44
C PRO A 15 -4.61 11.21 -15.20
N GLU A 16 -3.53 10.47 -15.47
CA GLU A 16 -3.58 9.18 -16.14
C GLU A 16 -4.04 8.03 -15.22
N ILE A 17 -4.07 8.25 -13.90
CA ILE A 17 -4.50 7.26 -12.89
C ILE A 17 -5.82 7.73 -12.28
N ASP A 18 -6.74 6.80 -12.07
CA ASP A 18 -7.97 7.07 -11.30
C ASP A 18 -7.60 7.57 -9.89
N ALA A 19 -7.99 8.81 -9.57
CA ALA A 19 -7.76 9.45 -8.29
C ALA A 19 -8.24 8.60 -7.11
N LYS A 20 -9.31 7.79 -7.27
CA LYS A 20 -9.79 6.89 -6.21
C LYS A 20 -8.79 5.79 -5.86
N LYS A 21 -7.98 5.34 -6.82
CA LYS A 21 -6.96 4.31 -6.59
C LYS A 21 -5.76 4.83 -5.80
N ILE A 22 -5.44 6.12 -5.94
CA ILE A 22 -4.32 6.74 -5.22
C ILE A 22 -4.78 7.25 -3.85
N SER A 23 -5.94 7.88 -3.78
CA SER A 23 -6.47 8.46 -2.53
C SER A 23 -7.02 7.45 -1.53
N SER A 24 -7.35 6.22 -1.98
CA SER A 24 -7.93 5.22 -1.08
C SER A 24 -6.90 4.55 -0.18
N THR A 25 -7.22 4.50 1.12
CA THR A 25 -6.47 3.76 2.15
C THR A 25 -7.01 2.35 2.39
N ASN A 26 -8.02 1.91 1.63
CA ASN A 26 -8.74 0.66 1.87
C ASN A 26 -7.84 -0.59 1.92
N MET A 27 -6.79 -0.64 1.10
CA MET A 27 -5.83 -1.75 1.11
C MET A 27 -4.98 -1.74 2.38
N LEU A 28 -4.45 -0.58 2.76
CA LEU A 28 -3.66 -0.42 3.98
C LEU A 28 -4.49 -0.73 5.23
N GLU A 29 -5.75 -0.28 5.26
CA GLU A 29 -6.67 -0.60 6.36
C GLU A 29 -6.95 -2.10 6.49
N ARG A 30 -7.15 -2.80 5.37
CA ARG A 30 -7.31 -4.26 5.36
C ARG A 30 -6.05 -4.97 5.85
N LEU A 31 -4.87 -4.55 5.38
CA LEU A 31 -3.60 -5.11 5.81
C LEU A 31 -3.37 -4.89 7.31
N HIS A 32 -3.58 -3.68 7.81
CA HIS A 32 -3.47 -3.37 9.23
C HIS A 32 -4.47 -4.14 10.09
N LYS A 33 -5.71 -4.33 9.60
CA LYS A 33 -6.71 -5.14 10.29
C LYS A 33 -6.25 -6.60 10.42
N GLU A 34 -5.65 -7.16 9.38
CA GLU A 34 -5.15 -8.53 9.40
C GLU A 34 -3.92 -8.70 10.29
N ILE A 35 -2.98 -7.74 10.27
CA ILE A 35 -1.85 -7.68 11.23
C ILE A 35 -2.36 -7.67 12.68
N ARG A 36 -3.36 -6.83 12.98
CA ARG A 36 -3.98 -6.79 14.31
C ARG A 36 -4.71 -8.09 14.66
N ARG A 37 -5.40 -8.71 13.70
CA ARG A 37 -6.10 -9.99 13.91
C ARG A 37 -5.13 -11.12 14.23
N ARG A 38 -4.05 -11.27 13.45
CA ARG A 38 -3.05 -12.32 13.65
C ARG A 38 -2.24 -12.14 14.93
N SER A 39 -1.83 -10.91 15.24
CA SER A 39 -1.13 -10.62 16.50
C SER A 39 -2.01 -10.81 17.74
N LYS A 40 -3.32 -10.52 17.64
CA LYS A 40 -4.27 -10.70 18.76
C LYS A 40 -4.39 -12.16 19.22
N VAL A 41 -4.21 -13.14 18.33
CA VAL A 41 -4.27 -14.57 18.69
C VAL A 41 -3.11 -14.97 19.61
N VAL A 42 -1.94 -14.36 19.43
CA VAL A 42 -0.76 -14.63 20.27
C VAL A 42 -0.88 -13.94 21.64
N GLY A 43 -1.54 -12.78 21.70
CA GLY A 43 -1.70 -12.01 22.93
C GLY A 43 -0.40 -11.29 23.31
N ILE A 44 0.44 -11.93 24.12
CA ILE A 44 1.72 -11.37 24.61
C ILE A 44 2.88 -12.08 23.92
N PHE A 45 3.74 -11.32 23.24
CA PHE A 45 4.92 -11.86 22.58
C PHE A 45 6.09 -11.95 23.57
N PRO A 46 6.91 -13.03 23.50
CA PRO A 46 8.07 -13.18 24.37
C PRO A 46 9.24 -12.26 23.99
N SER A 47 9.25 -11.72 22.77
CA SER A 47 10.23 -10.73 22.30
C SER A 47 9.73 -9.96 21.08
N MET A 48 10.36 -8.82 20.79
CA MET A 48 10.10 -8.05 19.56
C MET A 48 10.38 -8.88 18.30
N ASP A 49 11.44 -9.69 18.31
CA ASP A 49 11.77 -10.56 17.17
C ASP A 49 10.67 -11.58 16.88
N SER A 50 9.99 -12.08 17.91
CA SER A 50 8.88 -13.02 17.74
C SER A 50 7.68 -12.36 17.08
N TYR A 51 7.44 -11.08 17.37
CA TYR A 51 6.43 -10.28 16.68
C TYR A 51 6.82 -10.01 15.23
N ILE A 52 8.05 -9.56 14.99
CA ILE A 52 8.57 -9.28 13.64
C ILE A 52 8.46 -10.54 12.78
N ARG A 53 8.90 -11.70 13.27
CA ARG A 53 8.80 -12.97 12.53
C ARG A 53 7.37 -13.28 12.09
N LEU A 54 6.38 -13.18 12.99
CA LEU A 54 4.99 -13.44 12.64
C LEU A 54 4.50 -12.50 11.53
N ILE A 55 4.74 -11.20 11.69
CA ILE A 55 4.27 -10.20 10.73
C ILE A 55 5.01 -10.32 9.41
N SER A 56 6.33 -10.54 9.42
CA SER A 56 7.13 -10.76 8.22
C SER A 56 6.67 -11.99 7.44
N CYS A 57 6.43 -13.12 8.10
CA CYS A 57 5.89 -14.31 7.43
C CYS A 57 4.55 -14.01 6.74
N TYR A 58 3.64 -13.31 7.42
CA TYR A 58 2.38 -12.90 6.81
C TYR A 58 2.56 -11.91 5.65
N LEU A 59 3.48 -10.94 5.76
CA LEU A 59 3.72 -9.97 4.70
C LEU A 59 4.33 -10.61 3.44
N ILE A 60 5.13 -11.66 3.60
CA ILE A 60 5.63 -12.46 2.48
C ILE A 60 4.47 -13.15 1.76
N GLU A 61 3.62 -13.89 2.49
CA GLU A 61 2.42 -14.53 1.93
C GLU A 61 1.52 -13.50 1.22
N TYR A 62 1.29 -12.35 1.87
CA TYR A 62 0.47 -11.28 1.31
C TYR A 62 1.05 -10.68 0.02
N ALA A 63 2.38 -10.56 -0.06
CA ALA A 63 3.06 -10.04 -1.25
C ALA A 63 2.96 -11.02 -2.43
N GLU A 64 3.10 -12.32 -2.18
CA GLU A 64 2.94 -13.38 -3.18
C GLU A 64 1.51 -13.42 -3.73
N ASP A 65 0.50 -13.34 -2.85
CA ASP A 65 -0.90 -13.22 -3.24
C ASP A 65 -1.17 -11.94 -4.05
N TRP A 66 -0.53 -10.83 -3.67
CA TRP A 66 -0.69 -9.55 -4.35
C TRP A 66 -0.10 -9.57 -5.77
N GLU A 67 1.04 -10.22 -5.96
CA GLU A 67 1.72 -10.35 -7.26
C GLU A 67 0.88 -11.12 -8.28
N THR A 68 0.15 -12.13 -7.83
CA THR A 68 -0.71 -12.97 -8.69
C THR A 68 -2.11 -12.38 -8.91
N SER A 69 -2.47 -11.33 -8.17
CA SER A 69 -3.78 -10.69 -8.25
C SER A 69 -3.95 -9.79 -9.49
N LYS A 70 -5.13 -9.19 -9.64
CA LYS A 70 -5.40 -8.24 -10.72
C LYS A 70 -4.49 -7.02 -10.58
N CYS A 71 -3.87 -6.64 -11.69
CA CYS A 71 -3.04 -5.44 -11.79
C CYS A 71 -3.82 -4.17 -11.36
N TYR A 72 -3.50 -3.65 -10.18
CA TYR A 72 -4.23 -2.52 -9.57
C TYR A 72 -4.04 -1.22 -10.36
N ILE A 73 -2.80 -0.94 -10.79
CA ILE A 73 -2.44 0.12 -11.74
C ILE A 73 -1.70 -0.51 -12.90
N ARG A 74 -2.25 -0.36 -14.10
CA ARG A 74 -1.69 -0.93 -15.33
C ARG A 74 -0.28 -0.41 -15.61
N LYS A 75 0.62 -1.31 -16.01
CA LYS A 75 2.02 -0.99 -16.31
C LYS A 75 2.15 0.06 -17.41
N GLU A 76 1.27 0.02 -18.41
CA GLU A 76 1.29 0.94 -19.56
C GLU A 76 1.05 2.40 -19.11
N ILE A 77 0.18 2.60 -18.11
CA ILE A 77 -0.08 3.92 -17.53
C ILE A 77 1.17 4.45 -16.84
N LEU A 78 1.86 3.60 -16.07
CA LEU A 78 3.10 3.98 -15.40
C LEU A 78 4.20 4.34 -16.40
N GLN A 79 4.33 3.58 -17.49
CA GLN A 79 5.26 3.89 -18.58
C GLN A 79 4.95 5.24 -19.23
N HIS A 80 3.67 5.54 -19.48
CA HIS A 80 3.25 6.83 -20.02
C HIS A 80 3.61 8.00 -19.08
N ILE A 81 3.38 7.85 -17.77
CA ILE A 81 3.74 8.87 -16.76
C ILE A 81 5.25 9.12 -16.73
N LEU A 82 6.05 8.04 -16.76
CA LEU A 82 7.52 8.14 -16.77
C LEU A 82 8.02 8.84 -18.03
N ALA A 83 7.47 8.50 -19.21
CA ALA A 83 7.82 9.14 -20.47
C ALA A 83 7.49 10.64 -20.44
N ARG A 84 6.29 11.01 -19.96
CA ARG A 84 5.88 12.43 -19.79
C ARG A 84 6.82 13.19 -18.86
N ARG A 85 7.23 12.59 -17.74
CA ARG A 85 8.13 13.22 -16.78
C ARG A 85 9.55 13.40 -17.29
N ASN A 86 10.06 12.45 -18.09
CA ASN A 86 11.41 12.54 -18.66
C ASN A 86 11.50 13.53 -19.84
N ALA A 87 10.36 13.86 -20.45
CA ALA A 87 10.28 14.83 -21.55
C ALA A 87 10.08 16.29 -21.07
N ALA A 88 9.85 16.49 -19.77
CA ALA A 88 9.71 17.79 -19.12
C ALA A 88 10.99 18.16 -18.37
#